data_AF-A0A2A2H2K2-F1
#
_entry.id   AF-A0A2A2H2K2-F1
#
_cell.length_a   1.000
_cell.length_b   1.000
_cell.length_c   1.000
_cell.angle_alpha   90.00
_cell.angle_beta   90.00
_cell.angle_gamma   90.00
#
_symmetry.space_group_name_H-M   'P 1'
#
loop_
_entity.id
_entity.type
_entity.pdbx_description
1 polymer ?
#
loop_
_entity_poly.entity_id
_entity_poly.type
_entity_poly.pdbx_seq_one_letter_code
_entity_poly.pdbx_strand_id
1 'polypeptide(L)'
;MIAIKVLRYDPAKDKKPHYETYEVEETEKMKVLDALNYINQKYGAGIAYRCSCRAGQCGSCALKVNGEVKLACKAEIEDNAVIGPLDFDVLKDLVVDRSEIENKIKKMKLSLRGDEVPQDSEMCLEILKPEQYEDSKKLRGCIECFSCLSVCPVVNKTSAEYAGPYFMREISKFALDPRNNEERAKLGLDEGLYCCTTCGKCAEVCPKEISTIGGAIEKLREIACREGVGPLPAHKEVKDLIARTGRSVELLDEGFIKAVSGENKEKSNIAFFTGCLVDYRQQEVGFALLKVLENHNIDIVVPEDQVCCGSPMIRTGQTDIVKELAQKNKEVFKDYDTIITVCAGCGATLKKDYPKLGVNFNVVDISEFLIDNLNTEDMKPLNMKVTYHDPCHLNRVQGINKEPREILKKIKGLELVEMEKPNQCCGAGGGVRAGKPEIASELGKEKAEMIKKLGVDAVVTICPFCQIHIGTELKKEGIDIPVLNILKLLEMAYEK
;
A
#
# COMPACT_ATOMS: atom_id res chain seq x y z
N MET A 1 -23.39 -24.21 -17.49
CA MET A 1 -23.72 -22.82 -17.86
C MET A 1 -23.34 -21.95 -16.69
N ILE A 2 -22.79 -20.78 -16.96
CA ILE A 2 -22.46 -19.77 -15.96
C ILE A 2 -23.16 -18.45 -16.31
N ALA A 3 -23.61 -17.73 -15.29
CA ALA A 3 -24.31 -16.46 -15.43
C ALA A 3 -23.30 -15.30 -15.37
N ILE A 4 -23.17 -14.54 -16.45
CA ILE A 4 -22.24 -13.41 -16.53
C ILE A 4 -23.00 -12.10 -16.58
N LYS A 5 -22.71 -11.19 -15.65
CA LYS A 5 -23.27 -9.84 -15.61
C LYS A 5 -22.30 -8.86 -16.24
N VAL A 6 -22.73 -8.14 -17.27
CA VAL A 6 -21.92 -7.12 -17.94
C VAL A 6 -22.56 -5.76 -17.73
N LEU A 7 -21.77 -4.78 -17.27
CA LEU A 7 -22.21 -3.39 -17.23
C LEU A 7 -22.30 -2.84 -18.66
N ARG A 8 -23.50 -2.39 -19.04
CA ARG A 8 -23.81 -1.76 -20.31
C ARG A 8 -24.03 -0.28 -20.13
N TYR A 9 -23.49 0.51 -21.04
CA TYR A 9 -23.69 1.95 -21.04
C TYR A 9 -23.25 2.56 -22.37
N ASP A 10 -24.16 3.23 -23.06
CA ASP A 10 -23.88 4.09 -24.20
C ASP A 10 -24.30 5.53 -23.82
N PRO A 11 -23.37 6.44 -23.50
CA PRO A 11 -23.70 7.82 -23.09
C PRO A 11 -24.58 8.58 -24.09
N ALA A 12 -24.59 8.17 -25.37
CA ALA A 12 -25.44 8.79 -26.40
C ALA A 12 -26.90 8.32 -26.35
N LYS A 13 -27.20 7.22 -25.65
CA LYS A 13 -28.52 6.56 -25.63
C LYS A 13 -29.08 6.36 -24.23
N ASP A 14 -28.22 5.99 -23.30
CA ASP A 14 -28.59 5.56 -21.95
C ASP A 14 -28.54 6.73 -20.97
N LYS A 15 -29.53 6.80 -20.08
CA LYS A 15 -29.53 7.80 -19.00
C LYS A 15 -28.58 7.45 -17.86
N LYS A 16 -28.33 6.15 -17.64
CA LYS A 16 -27.47 5.62 -16.60
C LYS A 16 -26.97 4.23 -16.98
N PRO A 17 -25.81 3.78 -16.47
CA PRO A 17 -25.37 2.41 -16.66
C PRO A 17 -26.36 1.38 -16.09
N HIS A 18 -26.48 0.24 -16.75
CA HIS A 18 -27.32 -0.89 -16.31
C HIS A 18 -26.60 -2.22 -16.51
N TYR A 19 -27.01 -3.25 -15.79
CA TYR A 19 -26.45 -4.59 -15.94
C TYR A 19 -27.34 -5.45 -16.83
N GLU A 20 -26.72 -6.19 -17.74
CA GLU A 20 -27.36 -7.27 -18.48
C GLU A 20 -26.70 -8.59 -18.10
N THR A 21 -27.52 -9.66 -17.99
CA THR A 21 -27.06 -10.99 -17.58
C THR A 21 -27.15 -11.95 -18.77
N TYR A 22 -26.11 -12.76 -18.96
CA TYR A 22 -25.98 -13.68 -20.08
C TYR A 22 -25.58 -15.06 -19.60
N GLU A 23 -26.24 -16.09 -20.14
CA GLU A 23 -25.88 -17.48 -19.89
C GLU A 23 -24.78 -17.93 -20.85
N VAL A 24 -23.62 -18.30 -20.31
CA VAL A 24 -22.44 -18.71 -21.07
C VAL A 24 -22.17 -20.19 -20.84
N GLU A 25 -21.86 -20.93 -21.90
CA GLU A 25 -21.38 -22.30 -21.78
C GLU A 25 -19.91 -22.27 -21.35
N GLU A 26 -19.65 -22.66 -20.11
CA GLU A 26 -18.32 -22.63 -19.52
C GLU A 26 -17.44 -23.74 -20.12
N THR A 27 -16.20 -23.39 -20.45
CA THR A 27 -15.15 -24.33 -20.83
C THR A 27 -14.02 -24.30 -19.80
N GLU A 28 -13.20 -25.36 -19.74
CA GLU A 28 -12.05 -25.39 -18.84
C GLU A 28 -11.15 -24.16 -19.06
N LYS A 29 -10.83 -23.43 -17.97
CA LYS A 29 -9.97 -22.23 -17.96
C LYS A 29 -10.43 -21.13 -18.93
N MET A 30 -11.74 -21.07 -19.22
CA MET A 30 -12.33 -20.02 -20.05
C MET A 30 -11.91 -18.64 -19.52
N LYS A 31 -11.43 -17.78 -20.42
CA LYS A 31 -11.03 -16.43 -20.03
C LYS A 31 -12.21 -15.47 -20.13
N VAL A 32 -12.14 -14.37 -19.39
CA VAL A 32 -13.16 -13.30 -19.46
C VAL A 32 -13.35 -12.78 -20.89
N LEU A 33 -12.25 -12.68 -21.65
CA LEU A 33 -12.31 -12.29 -23.07
C LEU A 33 -13.07 -13.32 -23.93
N ASP A 34 -12.97 -14.62 -23.61
CA ASP A 34 -13.71 -15.67 -24.30
C ASP A 34 -15.20 -15.58 -24.01
N ALA A 35 -15.58 -15.34 -22.76
CA ALA A 35 -16.97 -15.11 -22.38
C ALA A 35 -17.57 -13.91 -23.11
N LEU A 36 -16.84 -12.79 -23.18
CA LEU A 36 -17.30 -11.59 -23.92
C LEU A 36 -17.47 -11.86 -25.42
N ASN A 37 -16.53 -12.58 -26.04
CA ASN A 37 -16.66 -13.00 -27.45
C ASN A 37 -17.87 -13.92 -27.66
N TYR A 38 -18.05 -14.91 -26.78
CA TYR A 38 -19.18 -15.84 -26.82
C TYR A 38 -20.51 -15.10 -26.72
N ILE A 39 -20.62 -14.16 -25.78
CA ILE A 39 -21.85 -13.37 -25.59
C ILE A 39 -22.19 -12.59 -26.86
N ASN A 40 -21.21 -11.90 -27.44
CA ASN A 40 -21.42 -11.16 -28.68
C ASN A 40 -21.80 -12.07 -29.86
N GLN A 41 -21.18 -13.24 -29.98
CA GLN A 41 -21.44 -14.19 -31.08
C GLN A 41 -22.81 -14.87 -30.95
N LYS A 42 -23.17 -15.33 -29.75
CA LYS A 42 -24.40 -16.08 -29.50
C LYS A 42 -25.63 -15.19 -29.42
N TYR A 43 -25.52 -14.05 -28.74
CA TYR A 43 -26.67 -13.19 -28.42
C TYR A 43 -26.75 -11.94 -29.31
N GLY A 44 -25.72 -11.63 -30.11
CA GLY A 44 -25.68 -10.37 -30.85
C GLY A 44 -25.65 -9.13 -29.94
N ALA A 45 -25.16 -9.27 -28.71
CA ALA A 45 -25.25 -8.26 -27.65
C ALA A 45 -24.55 -6.93 -27.97
N GLY A 46 -23.59 -6.94 -28.90
CA GLY A 46 -22.87 -5.75 -29.36
C GLY A 46 -22.10 -5.04 -28.24
N ILE A 47 -21.61 -5.78 -27.25
CA ILE A 47 -20.82 -5.27 -26.12
C ILE A 47 -19.50 -4.72 -26.66
N ALA A 48 -19.23 -3.44 -26.39
CA ALA A 48 -17.97 -2.82 -26.73
C ALA A 48 -16.90 -3.11 -25.68
N TYR A 49 -15.76 -3.64 -26.11
CA TYR A 49 -14.53 -3.78 -25.31
C TYR A 49 -13.30 -3.68 -26.20
N ARG A 50 -12.15 -3.34 -25.62
CA ARG A 50 -10.87 -3.32 -26.34
C ARG A 50 -10.15 -4.67 -26.17
N CYS A 51 -9.61 -5.21 -27.26
CA CYS A 51 -8.70 -6.35 -27.23
C CYS A 51 -7.75 -6.31 -28.42
N SER A 52 -6.57 -6.92 -28.29
CA SER A 52 -5.59 -7.00 -29.39
C SER A 52 -4.79 -8.31 -29.31
N CYS A 53 -3.71 -8.36 -28.53
CA CYS A 53 -2.76 -9.47 -28.64
C CYS A 53 -3.17 -10.81 -27.98
N ARG A 54 -4.21 -10.81 -27.11
CA ARG A 54 -4.67 -11.98 -26.33
C ARG A 54 -3.60 -12.68 -25.45
N ALA A 55 -2.38 -12.15 -25.37
CA ALA A 55 -1.24 -12.76 -24.67
C ALA A 55 -0.84 -12.04 -23.37
N GLY A 56 -1.58 -11.01 -22.94
CA GLY A 56 -1.22 -10.16 -21.80
C GLY A 56 0.00 -9.25 -22.06
N GLN A 57 0.24 -8.90 -23.33
CA GLN A 57 1.38 -8.07 -23.74
C GLN A 57 0.99 -6.64 -24.12
N CYS A 58 -0.23 -6.40 -24.61
CA CYS A 58 -0.64 -5.06 -25.08
C CYS A 58 -1.41 -4.24 -24.04
N GLY A 59 -1.87 -4.85 -22.93
CA GLY A 59 -2.67 -4.17 -21.91
C GLY A 59 -4.08 -3.73 -22.34
N SER A 60 -4.45 -3.87 -23.62
CA SER A 60 -5.67 -3.32 -24.22
C SER A 60 -6.97 -3.76 -23.54
N CYS A 61 -7.06 -5.04 -23.16
CA CYS A 61 -8.24 -5.65 -22.54
C CYS A 61 -8.29 -5.53 -21.01
N ALA A 62 -7.68 -4.49 -20.44
CA ALA A 62 -7.82 -4.21 -19.01
C ALA A 62 -9.23 -3.73 -18.69
N LEU A 63 -9.85 -4.35 -17.69
CA LEU A 63 -11.22 -4.08 -17.23
C LEU A 63 -11.38 -4.54 -15.77
N LYS A 64 -12.57 -4.40 -15.19
CA LYS A 64 -12.90 -4.92 -13.86
C LYS A 64 -13.70 -6.21 -13.94
N VAL A 65 -13.35 -7.16 -13.08
CA VAL A 65 -14.06 -8.42 -12.85
C VAL A 65 -14.29 -8.51 -11.36
N ASN A 66 -15.54 -8.56 -10.93
CA ASN A 66 -15.96 -8.55 -9.52
C ASN A 66 -15.34 -7.35 -8.76
N GLY A 67 -15.30 -6.18 -9.41
CA GLY A 67 -14.72 -4.95 -8.86
C GLY A 67 -13.19 -4.86 -8.93
N GLU A 68 -12.49 -5.96 -9.18
CA GLU A 68 -11.02 -6.02 -9.24
C GLU A 68 -10.50 -5.85 -10.67
N VAL A 69 -9.42 -5.08 -10.83
CA VAL A 69 -8.85 -4.82 -12.16
C VAL A 69 -8.05 -6.03 -12.64
N LYS A 70 -8.37 -6.49 -13.84
CA LYS A 70 -7.76 -7.67 -14.48
C LYS A 70 -7.51 -7.41 -15.96
N LEU A 71 -6.66 -8.24 -16.57
CA LEU A 71 -6.61 -8.37 -18.03
C LEU A 71 -7.60 -9.46 -18.45
N ALA A 72 -8.60 -9.11 -19.27
CA ALA A 72 -9.64 -10.06 -19.68
C ALA A 72 -9.10 -11.30 -20.40
N CYS A 73 -7.97 -11.20 -21.10
CA CYS A 73 -7.32 -12.34 -21.76
C CYS A 73 -6.50 -13.25 -20.82
N LYS A 74 -6.33 -12.87 -19.55
CA LYS A 74 -5.57 -13.63 -18.55
C LYS A 74 -6.45 -14.14 -17.42
N ALA A 75 -7.41 -13.33 -16.98
CA ALA A 75 -8.34 -13.71 -15.93
C ALA A 75 -9.27 -14.83 -16.41
N GLU A 76 -9.45 -15.82 -15.55
CA GLU A 76 -10.47 -16.84 -15.69
C GLU A 76 -11.82 -16.24 -15.33
N ILE A 77 -12.86 -16.69 -16.03
CA ILE A 77 -14.24 -16.32 -15.72
C ILE A 77 -14.80 -17.33 -14.73
N GLU A 78 -15.58 -16.84 -13.77
CA GLU A 78 -16.28 -17.65 -12.78
C GLU A 78 -17.79 -17.40 -12.90
N ASP A 79 -18.58 -18.31 -12.35
CA ASP A 79 -20.03 -18.11 -12.27
C ASP A 79 -20.40 -16.84 -11.48
N ASN A 80 -21.47 -16.18 -11.91
CA ASN A 80 -21.94 -14.89 -11.38
C ASN A 80 -20.96 -13.73 -11.50
N ALA A 81 -19.93 -13.85 -12.34
CA ALA A 81 -18.95 -12.77 -12.52
C ALA A 81 -19.60 -11.47 -13.01
N VAL A 82 -19.18 -10.36 -12.42
CA VAL A 82 -19.59 -8.99 -12.77
C VAL A 82 -18.46 -8.29 -13.50
N ILE A 83 -18.68 -7.99 -14.78
CA ILE A 83 -17.70 -7.33 -15.65
C ILE A 83 -18.07 -5.86 -15.80
N GLY A 84 -17.09 -4.98 -15.59
CA GLY A 84 -17.25 -3.53 -15.71
C GLY A 84 -16.01 -2.83 -16.30
N PRO A 85 -16.12 -1.56 -16.69
CA PRO A 85 -15.01 -0.77 -17.20
C PRO A 85 -13.98 -0.46 -16.10
N LEU A 86 -12.84 0.10 -16.51
CA LEU A 86 -11.91 0.76 -15.59
C LEU A 86 -12.52 2.07 -15.06
N ASP A 87 -11.97 2.62 -13.97
CA ASP A 87 -12.44 3.87 -13.34
C ASP A 87 -12.01 5.12 -14.11
N PHE A 88 -12.51 5.25 -15.34
CA PHE A 88 -12.40 6.41 -16.20
C PHE A 88 -13.74 6.65 -16.89
N ASP A 89 -13.87 7.78 -17.61
CA ASP A 89 -15.07 8.06 -18.39
C ASP A 89 -15.33 6.96 -19.43
N VAL A 90 -16.56 6.46 -19.45
CA VAL A 90 -16.98 5.37 -20.34
C VAL A 90 -17.39 5.96 -21.69
N LEU A 91 -16.75 5.49 -22.77
CA LEU A 91 -17.16 5.80 -24.14
C LEU A 91 -18.32 4.92 -24.59
N LYS A 92 -18.21 3.61 -24.32
CA LYS A 92 -19.29 2.63 -24.52
C LYS A 92 -18.96 1.32 -23.81
N ASP A 93 -19.91 0.80 -23.03
CA ASP A 93 -19.83 -0.45 -22.29
C ASP A 93 -18.53 -0.56 -21.47
N LEU A 94 -17.57 -1.37 -21.92
CA LEU A 94 -16.30 -1.63 -21.24
C LEU A 94 -15.14 -0.80 -21.82
N VAL A 95 -15.42 0.03 -22.84
CA VAL A 95 -14.46 0.94 -23.45
C VAL A 95 -14.47 2.28 -22.73
N VAL A 96 -13.31 2.65 -22.22
CA VAL A 96 -13.07 3.93 -21.53
C VAL A 96 -12.30 4.92 -22.40
N ASP A 97 -12.46 6.20 -22.10
CA ASP A 97 -11.66 7.28 -22.66
C ASP A 97 -10.27 7.31 -22.00
N ARG A 98 -9.25 7.46 -22.84
CA ARG A 98 -7.83 7.53 -22.44
C ARG A 98 -7.18 8.81 -22.97
N SER A 99 -7.93 9.66 -23.67
CA SER A 99 -7.41 10.81 -24.40
C SER A 99 -6.71 11.81 -23.49
N GLU A 100 -7.24 12.04 -22.28
CA GLU A 100 -6.61 12.93 -21.30
C GLU A 100 -5.23 12.43 -20.87
N ILE A 101 -5.09 11.12 -20.64
CA ILE A 101 -3.83 10.48 -20.24
C ILE A 101 -2.80 10.61 -21.37
N GLU A 102 -3.20 10.28 -22.59
CA GLU A 102 -2.35 10.36 -23.79
C GLU A 102 -1.91 11.80 -24.07
N ASN A 103 -2.83 12.77 -23.94
CA ASN A 103 -2.54 14.18 -24.10
C ASN A 103 -1.59 14.70 -23.02
N LYS A 104 -1.74 14.25 -21.78
CA LYS A 104 -0.84 14.62 -20.68
C LYS A 104 0.58 14.10 -20.91
N ILE A 105 0.74 12.83 -21.31
CA ILE A 105 2.06 12.28 -21.68
C ILE A 105 2.71 13.06 -22.82
N LYS A 106 1.95 13.40 -23.87
CA LYS A 106 2.46 14.23 -24.98
C LYS A 106 2.94 15.60 -24.50
N LYS A 107 2.21 16.24 -23.59
CA LYS A 107 2.57 17.54 -22.99
C LYS A 107 3.84 17.48 -22.13
N MET A 108 4.08 16.36 -21.44
CA MET A 108 5.29 16.17 -20.63
C MET A 108 6.57 16.11 -21.48
N LYS A 109 6.47 15.84 -22.80
CA LYS A 109 7.61 15.81 -23.74
C LYS A 109 8.81 14.99 -23.21
N LEU A 110 8.50 13.84 -22.61
CA LEU A 110 9.50 12.94 -22.05
C LEU A 110 10.31 12.28 -23.17
N SER A 111 11.58 12.65 -23.27
CA SER A 111 12.55 12.09 -24.22
C SER A 111 13.91 11.98 -23.57
N LEU A 112 14.76 11.07 -24.03
CA LEU A 112 16.17 11.08 -23.66
C LEU A 112 16.81 12.36 -24.23
N ARG A 113 17.39 13.17 -23.34
CA ARG A 113 18.21 14.33 -23.69
C ARG A 113 19.62 14.02 -23.24
N GLY A 114 20.49 13.61 -24.16
CA GLY A 114 21.91 13.42 -23.92
C GLY A 114 22.72 14.50 -24.64
N ASP A 115 24.04 14.44 -24.49
CA ASP A 115 24.97 15.24 -25.30
C ASP A 115 24.77 14.93 -26.80
N GLU A 116 25.09 15.91 -27.65
CA GLU A 116 24.80 15.87 -29.10
C GLU A 116 25.18 14.52 -29.73
N VAL A 117 24.18 13.84 -30.32
CA VAL A 117 24.44 12.72 -31.23
C VAL A 117 25.18 13.31 -32.42
N PRO A 118 26.41 12.87 -32.74
CA PRO A 118 27.13 13.39 -33.90
C PRO A 118 26.27 13.22 -35.15
N GLN A 119 26.01 14.32 -35.85
CA GLN A 119 25.08 14.41 -37.00
C GLN A 119 25.45 13.47 -38.16
N ASP A 120 26.67 12.93 -38.15
CA ASP A 120 27.31 12.14 -39.19
C ASP A 120 27.57 10.68 -38.79
N SER A 121 27.12 10.24 -37.61
CA SER A 121 27.45 8.89 -37.15
C SER A 121 26.35 7.87 -37.46
N GLU A 122 26.72 6.80 -38.16
CA GLU A 122 26.06 5.48 -38.10
C GLU A 122 26.09 4.87 -36.68
N MET A 123 26.44 5.64 -35.65
CA MET A 123 26.63 5.17 -34.29
C MET A 123 25.28 4.98 -33.60
N CYS A 124 25.06 3.73 -33.19
CA CYS A 124 24.04 3.38 -32.22
C CYS A 124 24.19 4.26 -30.97
N LEU A 125 23.05 4.68 -30.40
CA LEU A 125 22.98 5.21 -29.03
C LEU A 125 23.91 4.42 -28.11
N GLU A 126 24.57 5.09 -27.16
CA GLU A 126 25.47 4.45 -26.20
C GLU A 126 24.87 3.13 -25.68
N ILE A 127 25.62 2.03 -25.88
CA ILE A 127 25.20 0.70 -25.47
C ILE A 127 25.28 0.62 -23.95
N LEU A 128 24.13 0.47 -23.31
CA LEU A 128 24.07 0.27 -21.87
C LEU A 128 24.38 -1.17 -21.50
N LYS A 129 25.32 -1.34 -20.58
CA LYS A 129 25.54 -2.61 -19.89
C LYS A 129 24.35 -2.90 -18.96
N PRO A 130 24.01 -4.17 -18.70
CA PRO A 130 22.91 -4.56 -17.81
C PRO A 130 22.90 -3.82 -16.46
N GLU A 131 24.07 -3.62 -15.86
CA GLU A 131 24.23 -2.98 -14.56
C GLU A 131 23.87 -1.49 -14.58
N GLN A 132 24.02 -0.83 -15.74
CA GLN A 132 23.77 0.61 -15.90
C GLN A 132 22.29 0.96 -15.96
N TYR A 133 21.41 0.01 -16.29
CA TYR A 133 19.96 0.27 -16.40
C TYR A 133 19.11 -0.61 -15.49
N GLU A 134 19.71 -1.38 -14.58
CA GLU A 134 18.99 -2.32 -13.72
C GLU A 134 17.87 -1.62 -12.92
N ASP A 135 18.15 -0.43 -12.39
CA ASP A 135 17.18 0.38 -11.62
C ASP A 135 15.97 0.84 -12.45
N SER A 136 16.13 1.02 -13.76
CA SER A 136 15.06 1.47 -14.66
C SER A 136 14.49 0.34 -15.54
N LYS A 137 15.10 -0.84 -15.54
CA LYS A 137 14.73 -2.01 -16.37
C LYS A 137 13.28 -2.41 -16.18
N LYS A 138 12.85 -2.64 -14.93
CA LYS A 138 11.47 -3.01 -14.61
C LYS A 138 10.46 -1.92 -14.97
N LEU A 139 10.88 -0.65 -14.99
CA LEU A 139 10.00 0.48 -15.34
C LEU A 139 9.66 0.53 -16.84
N ARG A 140 10.54 -0.02 -17.68
CA ARG A 140 10.36 -0.10 -19.14
C ARG A 140 9.39 -1.20 -19.56
N GLY A 141 9.05 -2.14 -18.67
CA GLY A 141 8.13 -3.24 -18.95
C GLY A 141 6.64 -2.88 -18.98
N CYS A 142 6.29 -1.60 -18.85
CA CYS A 142 4.88 -1.19 -18.85
C CYS A 142 4.22 -1.42 -20.21
N ILE A 143 2.99 -1.92 -20.15
CA ILE A 143 2.13 -2.21 -21.30
C ILE A 143 0.95 -1.24 -21.40
N GLU A 144 0.98 -0.15 -20.65
CA GLU A 144 -0.01 0.95 -20.73
C GLU A 144 -1.47 0.46 -20.59
N CYS A 145 -1.67 -0.52 -19.72
CA CYS A 145 -3.00 -1.04 -19.36
C CYS A 145 -3.80 -0.07 -18.47
N PHE A 146 -3.13 0.93 -17.88
CA PHE A 146 -3.69 1.92 -16.96
C PHE A 146 -4.39 1.38 -15.70
N SER A 147 -4.24 0.09 -15.41
CA SER A 147 -4.78 -0.56 -14.21
C SER A 147 -4.36 0.16 -12.92
N CYS A 148 -3.11 0.63 -12.87
CA CYS A 148 -2.58 1.34 -11.71
C CYS A 148 -3.26 2.69 -11.44
N LEU A 149 -3.72 3.39 -12.49
CA LEU A 149 -4.44 4.65 -12.34
C LEU A 149 -5.87 4.38 -11.86
N SER A 150 -6.56 3.41 -12.48
CA SER A 150 -7.93 3.04 -12.09
C SER A 150 -8.06 2.67 -10.61
N VAL A 151 -7.08 1.96 -10.03
CA VAL A 151 -7.17 1.53 -8.63
C VAL A 151 -6.54 2.50 -7.62
N CYS A 152 -5.97 3.62 -8.07
CA CYS A 152 -5.23 4.50 -7.17
C CYS A 152 -6.21 5.34 -6.33
N PRO A 153 -6.24 5.19 -4.98
CA PRO A 153 -7.13 6.01 -4.15
C PRO A 153 -6.92 7.50 -4.32
N VAL A 154 -5.66 7.91 -4.43
CA VAL A 154 -5.29 9.33 -4.49
C VAL A 154 -5.78 9.92 -5.82
N VAL A 155 -5.62 9.21 -6.94
CA VAL A 155 -6.15 9.67 -8.24
C VAL A 155 -7.67 9.74 -8.19
N ASN A 156 -8.33 8.72 -7.63
CA ASN A 156 -9.80 8.65 -7.61
C ASN A 156 -10.47 9.72 -6.72
N LYS A 157 -9.72 10.40 -5.85
CA LYS A 157 -10.23 11.47 -4.95
C LYS A 157 -9.67 12.85 -5.26
N THR A 158 -8.39 12.91 -5.62
CA THR A 158 -7.63 14.16 -5.77
C THR A 158 -6.82 14.13 -7.07
N SER A 159 -7.45 13.80 -8.20
CA SER A 159 -6.80 13.70 -9.52
C SER A 159 -6.13 14.99 -9.98
N ALA A 160 -6.62 16.15 -9.52
CA ALA A 160 -6.03 17.45 -9.81
C ALA A 160 -4.66 17.66 -9.12
N GLU A 161 -4.46 17.05 -7.95
CA GLU A 161 -3.24 17.20 -7.13
C GLU A 161 -2.19 16.13 -7.41
N TYR A 162 -2.59 15.00 -8.00
CA TYR A 162 -1.71 13.88 -8.27
C TYR A 162 -2.00 13.24 -9.62
N ALA A 163 -1.01 13.29 -10.52
CA ALA A 163 -1.13 12.67 -11.83
C ALA A 163 -1.32 11.14 -11.74
N GLY A 164 -0.70 10.50 -10.76
CA GLY A 164 -0.86 9.07 -10.52
C GLY A 164 0.37 8.20 -10.79
N PRO A 165 0.30 6.91 -10.40
CA PRO A 165 1.42 5.97 -10.48
C PRO A 165 1.98 5.75 -11.89
N TYR A 166 1.14 5.78 -12.94
CA TYR A 166 1.61 5.61 -14.32
C TYR A 166 2.58 6.72 -14.74
N PHE A 167 2.22 7.98 -14.45
CA PHE A 167 3.03 9.15 -14.82
C PHE A 167 4.31 9.22 -14.00
N MET A 168 4.23 8.97 -12.69
CA MET A 168 5.44 8.90 -11.85
C MET A 168 6.42 7.87 -12.38
N ARG A 169 5.92 6.70 -12.79
CA ARG A 169 6.73 5.65 -13.40
C ARG A 169 7.32 6.07 -14.75
N GLU A 170 6.56 6.77 -15.59
CA GLU A 170 7.09 7.32 -16.85
C GLU A 170 8.19 8.35 -16.62
N ILE A 171 8.01 9.29 -15.68
CA ILE A 171 9.03 10.27 -15.31
C ILE A 171 10.28 9.57 -14.78
N SER A 172 10.13 8.64 -13.82
CA SER A 172 11.25 7.88 -13.24
C SER A 172 12.00 7.05 -14.27
N LYS A 173 11.32 6.50 -15.28
CA LYS A 173 11.96 5.74 -16.37
C LYS A 173 13.05 6.55 -17.05
N PHE A 174 12.81 7.84 -17.30
CA PHE A 174 13.79 8.75 -17.90
C PHE A 174 14.75 9.34 -16.87
N ALA A 175 14.27 9.70 -15.67
CA ALA A 175 15.11 10.24 -14.59
C ALA A 175 16.21 9.26 -14.13
N LEU A 176 15.96 7.96 -14.27
CA LEU A 176 16.88 6.87 -13.91
C LEU A 176 17.61 6.28 -15.14
N ASP A 177 17.47 6.89 -16.33
CA ASP A 177 18.26 6.48 -17.50
C ASP A 177 19.62 7.21 -17.43
N PRO A 178 20.76 6.48 -17.39
CA PRO A 178 22.07 7.11 -17.24
C PRO A 178 22.47 7.99 -18.43
N ARG A 179 21.77 7.89 -19.57
CA ARG A 179 22.02 8.71 -20.77
C ARG A 179 21.24 10.03 -20.76
N ASN A 180 20.40 10.25 -19.76
CA ASN A 180 19.57 11.44 -19.66
C ASN A 180 20.26 12.49 -18.80
N ASN A 181 20.58 13.63 -19.40
CA ASN A 181 21.23 14.79 -18.78
C ASN A 181 20.22 15.83 -18.24
N GLU A 182 18.92 15.62 -18.41
CA GLU A 182 17.88 16.54 -17.94
C GLU A 182 17.36 16.17 -16.54
N GLU A 183 17.34 17.12 -15.61
CA GLU A 183 16.73 16.94 -14.29
C GLU A 183 15.20 16.80 -14.43
N ARG A 184 14.65 15.69 -13.94
CA ARG A 184 13.20 15.36 -14.08
C ARG A 184 12.45 15.37 -12.75
N ALA A 185 13.14 15.50 -11.61
CA ALA A 185 12.46 15.42 -10.32
C ALA A 185 11.53 16.62 -10.09
N LYS A 186 11.86 17.80 -10.62
CA LYS A 186 10.97 18.97 -10.59
C LYS A 186 9.63 18.71 -11.30
N LEU A 187 9.66 18.07 -12.46
CA LEU A 187 8.42 17.66 -13.16
C LEU A 187 7.62 16.67 -12.31
N GLY A 188 8.29 15.71 -11.66
CA GLY A 188 7.64 14.81 -10.71
C GLY A 188 6.95 15.57 -9.58
N LEU A 189 7.64 16.55 -8.98
CA LEU A 189 7.09 17.39 -7.92
C LEU A 189 5.84 18.15 -8.37
N ASP A 190 5.90 18.78 -9.55
CA ASP A 190 4.79 19.54 -10.14
C ASP A 190 3.57 18.66 -10.45
N GLU A 191 3.80 17.37 -10.67
CA GLU A 191 2.77 16.37 -10.94
C GLU A 191 2.31 15.61 -9.67
N GLY A 192 2.70 16.10 -8.50
CA GLY A 192 2.24 15.58 -7.20
C GLY A 192 3.06 14.41 -6.65
N LEU A 193 4.38 14.36 -6.87
CA LEU A 193 5.25 13.26 -6.38
C LEU A 193 5.03 12.90 -4.90
N TYR A 194 4.81 13.89 -4.03
CA TYR A 194 4.60 13.71 -2.59
C TYR A 194 3.14 13.47 -2.19
N CYS A 195 2.21 13.36 -3.16
CA CYS A 195 0.82 12.99 -2.93
C CYS A 195 0.63 11.46 -2.83
N CYS A 196 1.60 10.67 -3.32
CA CYS A 196 1.53 9.22 -3.23
C CYS A 196 1.72 8.72 -1.79
N THR A 197 0.75 7.95 -1.29
CA THR A 197 0.78 7.32 0.05
C THR A 197 1.67 6.08 0.16
N THR A 198 2.35 5.71 -0.93
CA THR A 198 3.15 4.46 -1.06
C THR A 198 2.37 3.19 -0.69
N CYS A 199 1.04 3.20 -0.78
CA CYS A 199 0.20 2.10 -0.30
C CYS A 199 0.22 0.83 -1.15
N GLY A 200 0.83 0.86 -2.35
CA GLY A 200 1.08 -0.32 -3.18
C GLY A 200 -0.11 -0.89 -3.95
N LYS A 201 -1.32 -0.30 -3.91
CA LYS A 201 -2.48 -0.80 -4.68
C LYS A 201 -2.18 -0.87 -6.20
N CYS A 202 -1.38 0.06 -6.71
CA CYS A 202 -0.92 0.05 -8.10
C CYS A 202 0.01 -1.14 -8.45
N ALA A 203 0.83 -1.59 -7.49
CA ALA A 203 1.72 -2.72 -7.68
C ALA A 203 0.96 -4.05 -7.63
N GLU A 204 -0.03 -4.15 -6.74
CA GLU A 204 -0.92 -5.32 -6.59
C GLU A 204 -1.64 -5.68 -7.90
N VAL A 205 -2.09 -4.68 -8.67
CA VAL A 205 -2.82 -4.90 -9.93
C VAL A 205 -1.94 -4.90 -11.18
N CYS A 206 -0.62 -4.76 -11.03
CA CYS A 206 0.26 -4.62 -12.19
C CYS A 206 0.54 -5.98 -12.84
N PRO A 207 0.08 -6.26 -14.07
CA PRO A 207 0.29 -7.55 -14.74
C PRO A 207 1.75 -7.79 -15.16
N LYS A 208 2.61 -6.79 -14.99
CA LYS A 208 4.04 -6.79 -15.34
C LYS A 208 4.95 -6.63 -14.13
N GLU A 209 4.38 -6.62 -12.92
CA GLU A 209 5.13 -6.54 -11.66
C GLU A 209 6.14 -5.38 -11.66
N ILE A 210 5.71 -4.24 -12.23
CA ILE A 210 6.55 -3.04 -12.31
C ILE A 210 6.81 -2.55 -10.88
N SER A 211 8.06 -2.22 -10.60
CA SER A 211 8.46 -1.64 -9.31
C SER A 211 8.04 -0.17 -9.19
N THR A 212 6.73 0.10 -9.19
CA THR A 212 6.18 1.47 -9.21
C THR A 212 6.45 2.23 -7.90
N ILE A 213 6.40 1.54 -6.75
CA ILE A 213 6.64 2.19 -5.46
C ILE A 213 8.15 2.38 -5.24
N GLY A 214 8.88 1.29 -5.00
CA GLY A 214 10.31 1.37 -4.68
C GLY A 214 11.20 1.80 -5.84
N GLY A 215 10.95 1.28 -7.05
CA GLY A 215 11.80 1.53 -8.21
C GLY A 215 11.49 2.84 -8.96
N ALA A 216 10.30 3.40 -8.81
CA ALA A 216 9.92 4.66 -9.46
C ALA A 216 9.68 5.79 -8.47
N ILE A 217 8.64 5.71 -7.64
CA ILE A 217 8.21 6.83 -6.79
C ILE A 217 9.26 7.16 -5.72
N GLU A 218 9.73 6.17 -4.97
CA GLU A 218 10.71 6.39 -3.90
C GLU A 218 12.07 6.82 -4.47
N LYS A 219 12.50 6.22 -5.60
CA LYS A 219 13.69 6.66 -6.32
C LYS A 219 13.59 8.08 -6.85
N LEU A 220 12.45 8.47 -7.40
CA LEU A 220 12.24 9.85 -7.85
C LEU A 220 12.23 10.85 -6.69
N ARG A 221 11.73 10.44 -5.51
CA ARG A 221 11.84 11.23 -4.27
C ARG A 221 13.29 11.36 -3.80
N GLU A 222 14.08 10.29 -3.89
CA GLU A 222 15.52 10.32 -3.60
C GLU A 222 16.26 11.29 -4.53
N ILE A 223 15.98 11.23 -5.84
CA ILE A 223 16.50 12.20 -6.81
C ILE A 223 16.06 13.62 -6.46
N ALA A 224 14.78 13.84 -6.12
CA ALA A 224 14.25 15.14 -5.73
C ALA A 224 14.97 15.72 -4.49
N CYS A 225 15.32 14.88 -3.52
CA CYS A 225 16.10 15.29 -2.34
C CYS A 225 17.53 15.70 -2.73
N ARG A 226 18.18 14.92 -3.60
CA ARG A 226 19.54 15.19 -4.08
C ARG A 226 19.63 16.47 -4.92
N GLU A 227 18.64 16.72 -5.78
CA GLU A 227 18.52 17.92 -6.61
C GLU A 227 18.04 19.16 -5.81
N GLY A 228 17.69 19.00 -4.53
CA GLY A 228 17.25 20.10 -3.66
C GLY A 228 15.84 20.63 -3.96
N VAL A 229 15.10 20.03 -4.88
CA VAL A 229 13.71 20.39 -5.20
C VAL A 229 12.71 19.77 -4.22
N GLY A 230 13.10 18.71 -3.52
CA GLY A 230 12.34 18.09 -2.44
C GLY A 230 13.22 17.82 -1.19
N PRO A 231 12.67 17.16 -0.17
CA PRO A 231 11.26 16.86 0.02
C PRO A 231 10.50 18.08 0.57
N LEU A 232 9.23 17.90 0.93
CA LEU A 232 8.41 18.99 1.49
C LEU A 232 8.96 19.42 2.87
N PRO A 233 8.76 20.69 3.29
CA PRO A 233 9.28 21.21 4.56
C PRO A 233 8.95 20.33 5.78
N ALA A 234 7.70 19.89 5.91
CA ALA A 234 7.28 18.99 7.00
C ALA A 234 8.01 17.63 7.00
N HIS A 235 8.51 17.17 5.85
CA HIS A 235 9.32 15.94 5.79
C HIS A 235 10.74 16.16 6.32
N LYS A 236 11.30 17.37 6.12
CA LYS A 236 12.61 17.77 6.64
C LYS A 236 12.55 17.86 8.17
N GLU A 237 11.48 18.44 8.73
CA GLU A 237 11.26 18.49 10.18
C GLU A 237 11.26 17.09 10.82
N VAL A 238 10.64 16.11 10.17
CA VAL A 238 10.67 14.71 10.66
C VAL A 238 12.10 14.14 10.61
N LYS A 239 12.90 14.48 9.59
CA LYS A 239 14.31 14.07 9.52
C LYS A 239 15.12 14.68 10.65
N ASP A 240 14.98 15.97 10.87
CA ASP A 240 15.71 16.70 11.90
C ASP A 240 15.38 16.17 13.29
N LEU A 241 14.11 15.83 13.51
CA LEU A 241 13.67 15.18 14.74
C LEU A 241 14.30 13.80 14.92
N ILE A 242 14.34 12.96 13.87
CA ILE A 242 14.98 11.63 13.92
C ILE A 242 16.48 11.77 14.16
N ALA A 243 17.16 12.70 13.48
CA ALA A 243 18.59 12.92 13.66
C ALA A 243 18.94 13.35 15.10
N ARG A 244 18.08 14.18 15.71
CA ARG A 244 18.26 14.68 17.07
C ARG A 244 17.89 13.68 18.16
N THR A 245 16.83 12.89 17.96
CA THR A 245 16.20 12.10 19.03
C THR A 245 16.19 10.59 18.78
N GLY A 246 16.54 10.15 17.57
CA GLY A 246 16.33 8.77 17.14
C GLY A 246 14.85 8.38 16.95
N ARG A 247 13.91 9.33 16.99
CA ARG A 247 12.46 9.08 16.93
C ARG A 247 11.77 10.00 15.91
N SER A 248 10.68 9.53 15.32
CA SER A 248 9.93 10.28 14.29
C SER A 248 8.76 11.11 14.85
N VAL A 249 8.63 11.17 16.18
CA VAL A 249 7.63 11.95 16.91
C VAL A 249 8.27 12.45 18.21
N GLU A 250 7.82 13.59 18.71
CA GLU A 250 8.37 14.18 19.94
C GLU A 250 7.90 13.41 21.18
N LEU A 251 8.70 13.39 22.24
CA LEU A 251 8.28 12.81 23.52
C LEU A 251 7.25 13.74 24.20
N LEU A 252 6.11 13.19 24.64
CA LEU A 252 5.08 13.96 25.36
C LEU A 252 5.10 13.67 26.86
N ASP A 253 5.15 12.39 27.24
CA ASP A 253 5.20 11.89 28.61
C ASP A 253 6.39 10.93 28.79
N GLU A 254 6.43 10.11 29.85
CA GLU A 254 7.40 9.01 29.94
C GLU A 254 7.19 8.01 28.79
N GLY A 255 8.23 7.68 28.01
CA GLY A 255 8.14 6.73 26.89
C GLY A 255 7.91 5.29 27.35
N PHE A 256 7.24 4.46 26.54
CA PHE A 256 6.97 3.06 26.88
C PHE A 256 8.24 2.28 27.19
N ILE A 257 9.30 2.46 26.40
CA ILE A 257 10.58 1.78 26.65
C ILE A 257 11.07 2.09 28.07
N LYS A 258 11.09 3.37 28.44
CA LYS A 258 11.52 3.82 29.76
C LYS A 258 10.61 3.32 30.88
N ALA A 259 9.30 3.22 30.62
CA ALA A 259 8.34 2.71 31.59
C ALA A 259 8.54 1.22 31.92
N VAL A 260 9.12 0.44 31.00
CA VAL A 260 9.40 -0.99 31.19
C VAL A 260 10.89 -1.30 31.41
N SER A 261 11.74 -0.27 31.34
CA SER A 261 13.17 -0.34 31.66
C SER A 261 13.36 -0.82 33.10
N GLY A 262 14.15 -1.89 33.28
CA GLY A 262 14.46 -2.47 34.59
C GLY A 262 13.64 -3.71 34.98
N GLU A 263 12.59 -4.06 34.24
CA GLU A 263 11.89 -5.35 34.38
C GLU A 263 12.61 -6.50 33.63
N ASN A 264 13.91 -6.34 33.39
CA ASN A 264 14.70 -7.13 32.46
C ASN A 264 14.65 -8.64 32.80
N LYS A 265 13.87 -9.38 32.01
CA LYS A 265 13.97 -10.84 31.96
C LYS A 265 15.26 -11.17 31.21
N GLU A 266 16.36 -11.39 31.92
CA GLU A 266 17.71 -11.67 31.37
C GLU A 266 17.81 -12.92 30.45
N LYS A 267 16.69 -13.56 30.07
CA LYS A 267 16.67 -14.89 29.44
C LYS A 267 15.68 -15.05 28.28
N SER A 268 15.32 -14.00 27.54
CA SER A 268 14.57 -14.19 26.30
C SER A 268 15.40 -13.84 25.07
N ASN A 269 15.38 -14.75 24.09
CA ASN A 269 15.95 -14.53 22.77
C ASN A 269 14.99 -13.75 21.86
N ILE A 270 13.83 -13.33 22.37
CA ILE A 270 12.81 -12.56 21.65
C ILE A 270 12.87 -11.11 22.12
N ALA A 271 13.01 -10.18 21.17
CA ALA A 271 13.00 -8.75 21.44
C ALA A 271 11.82 -8.04 20.77
N PHE A 272 11.34 -6.96 21.40
CA PHE A 272 10.30 -6.12 20.85
C PHE A 272 10.88 -4.86 20.18
N PHE A 273 10.66 -4.74 18.87
CA PHE A 273 10.84 -3.48 18.15
C PHE A 273 9.56 -2.63 18.29
N THR A 274 9.61 -1.67 19.22
CA THR A 274 8.47 -0.81 19.59
C THR A 274 8.09 0.14 18.45
N GLY A 275 9.12 0.67 17.77
CA GLY A 275 8.97 1.79 16.86
C GLY A 275 8.53 3.08 17.57
N CYS A 276 8.50 4.18 16.83
CA CYS A 276 8.34 5.51 17.45
C CYS A 276 6.94 5.75 18.06
N LEU A 277 5.88 5.17 17.48
CA LEU A 277 4.51 5.46 17.91
C LEU A 277 4.10 4.68 19.14
N VAL A 278 4.45 3.39 19.25
CA VAL A 278 4.19 2.64 20.48
C VAL A 278 4.97 3.27 21.64
N ASP A 279 6.21 3.69 21.38
CA ASP A 279 7.03 4.32 22.39
C ASP A 279 6.43 5.64 22.93
N TYR A 280 6.06 6.58 22.05
CA TYR A 280 5.77 7.96 22.44
C TYR A 280 4.31 8.42 22.26
N ARG A 281 3.43 7.61 21.65
CA ARG A 281 2.05 8.03 21.34
C ARG A 281 0.97 7.02 21.71
N GLN A 282 1.29 5.74 21.69
CA GLN A 282 0.34 4.64 21.84
C GLN A 282 0.91 3.54 22.73
N GLN A 283 1.35 3.94 23.92
CA GLN A 283 2.02 3.08 24.89
C GLN A 283 1.10 1.95 25.36
N GLU A 284 -0.20 2.21 25.38
CA GLU A 284 -1.22 1.21 25.69
C GLU A 284 -1.15 -0.02 24.79
N VAL A 285 -0.65 0.11 23.56
CA VAL A 285 -0.44 -1.02 22.64
C VAL A 285 0.75 -1.87 23.11
N GLY A 286 1.82 -1.23 23.59
CA GLY A 286 2.99 -1.90 24.15
C GLY A 286 2.64 -2.66 25.43
N PHE A 287 1.91 -2.02 26.35
CA PHE A 287 1.46 -2.69 27.58
C PHE A 287 0.50 -3.85 27.30
N ALA A 288 -0.41 -3.68 26.32
CA ALA A 288 -1.30 -4.77 25.91
C ALA A 288 -0.54 -5.94 25.30
N LEU A 289 0.53 -5.69 24.52
CA LEU A 289 1.41 -6.76 24.06
C LEU A 289 1.99 -7.55 25.23
N LEU A 290 2.57 -6.86 26.21
CA LEU A 290 3.21 -7.52 27.35
C LEU A 290 2.22 -8.39 28.14
N LYS A 291 1.02 -7.88 28.43
CA LYS A 291 -0.04 -8.64 29.11
C LYS A 291 -0.53 -9.85 28.30
N VAL A 292 -0.69 -9.68 26.98
CA VAL A 292 -1.08 -10.81 26.10
C VAL A 292 -0.01 -11.89 26.13
N LEU A 293 1.27 -11.52 26.04
CA LEU A 293 2.38 -12.48 26.09
C LEU A 293 2.54 -13.13 27.48
N GLU A 294 2.28 -12.39 28.56
CA GLU A 294 2.29 -12.90 29.93
C GLU A 294 1.27 -14.04 30.11
N ASN A 295 0.06 -13.89 29.57
CA ASN A 295 -0.96 -14.96 29.57
C ASN A 295 -0.55 -16.21 28.77
N HIS A 296 0.52 -16.12 27.97
CA HIS A 296 1.09 -17.24 27.23
C HIS A 296 2.40 -17.76 27.83
N ASN A 297 2.84 -17.23 28.97
CA ASN A 297 4.15 -17.50 29.58
C ASN A 297 5.31 -17.23 28.60
N ILE A 298 5.17 -16.19 27.77
CA ILE A 298 6.16 -15.80 26.78
C ILE A 298 6.88 -14.56 27.28
N ASP A 299 8.19 -14.69 27.44
CA ASP A 299 9.07 -13.61 27.84
C ASP A 299 9.57 -12.85 26.61
N ILE A 300 9.57 -11.52 26.68
CA ILE A 300 10.10 -10.65 25.63
C ILE A 300 10.94 -9.53 26.27
N VAL A 301 12.06 -9.18 25.64
CA VAL A 301 12.90 -8.05 26.05
C VAL A 301 12.54 -6.81 25.24
N VAL A 302 12.62 -5.62 25.85
CA VAL A 302 12.46 -4.34 25.16
C VAL A 302 13.80 -3.60 25.18
N PRO A 303 14.66 -3.73 24.16
CA PRO A 303 15.95 -3.05 24.13
C PRO A 303 15.79 -1.52 24.10
N GLU A 304 16.53 -0.83 24.97
CA GLU A 304 16.36 0.62 25.19
C GLU A 304 16.87 1.47 24.04
N ASP A 305 18.03 1.10 23.50
CA ASP A 305 18.79 1.90 22.53
C ASP A 305 18.27 1.83 21.09
N GLN A 306 17.15 1.12 20.85
CA GLN A 306 16.56 1.03 19.51
C GLN A 306 16.19 2.42 18.99
N VAL A 307 16.35 2.64 17.69
CA VAL A 307 16.04 3.90 16.99
C VAL A 307 14.98 3.70 15.91
N CYS A 308 14.45 4.79 15.38
CA CYS A 308 13.49 4.80 14.28
C CYS A 308 13.89 3.81 13.18
N CYS A 309 12.94 3.01 12.70
CA CYS A 309 13.17 2.04 11.65
C CYS A 309 13.65 2.67 10.33
N GLY A 310 13.50 3.98 10.15
CA GLY A 310 13.87 4.70 8.92
C GLY A 310 12.77 4.72 7.85
N SER A 311 11.62 4.08 8.08
CA SER A 311 10.50 4.07 7.11
C SER A 311 10.13 5.48 6.63
N PRO A 312 9.95 6.51 7.48
CA PRO A 312 9.56 7.83 6.99
C PRO A 312 10.58 8.42 6.01
N MET A 313 11.87 8.18 6.25
CA MET A 313 12.97 8.68 5.43
C MET A 313 13.03 8.01 4.06
N ILE A 314 12.88 6.68 4.01
CA ILE A 314 12.80 5.94 2.75
C ILE A 314 11.61 6.43 1.92
N ARG A 315 10.44 6.57 2.54
CA ARG A 315 9.24 6.99 1.80
C ARG A 315 9.32 8.43 1.33
N THR A 316 10.03 9.33 2.01
CA THR A 316 10.19 10.73 1.57
C THR A 316 11.45 10.98 0.73
N GLY A 317 12.28 9.95 0.46
CA GLY A 317 13.49 10.07 -0.36
C GLY A 317 14.72 10.57 0.40
N GLN A 318 14.64 10.76 1.72
CA GLN A 318 15.74 11.24 2.58
C GLN A 318 16.66 10.08 2.99
N THR A 319 17.24 9.39 2.01
CA THR A 319 17.91 8.10 2.20
C THR A 319 19.28 8.18 2.90
N ASP A 320 19.86 9.37 3.02
CA ASP A 320 21.22 9.61 3.52
C ASP A 320 21.44 9.15 4.98
N ILE A 321 20.42 9.21 5.84
CA ILE A 321 20.53 8.79 7.25
C ILE A 321 20.08 7.34 7.49
N VAL A 322 19.48 6.68 6.48
CA VAL A 322 18.81 5.38 6.67
C VAL A 322 19.81 4.27 7.02
N LYS A 323 21.00 4.29 6.42
CA LYS A 323 22.05 3.31 6.71
C LYS A 323 22.51 3.39 8.17
N GLU A 324 22.70 4.60 8.70
CA GLU A 324 23.10 4.81 10.09
C GLU A 324 22.05 4.27 11.07
N LEU A 325 20.77 4.57 10.83
CA LEU A 325 19.66 4.06 11.64
C LEU A 325 19.60 2.53 11.63
N ALA A 326 19.78 1.91 10.46
CA ALA A 326 19.78 0.46 10.32
C ALA A 326 20.95 -0.20 11.06
N GLN A 327 22.16 0.40 11.01
CA GLN A 327 23.32 -0.13 11.74
C GLN A 327 23.20 0.05 13.26
N LYS A 328 22.65 1.17 13.72
CA LYS A 328 22.33 1.36 15.16
C LYS A 328 21.39 0.26 15.65
N ASN A 329 20.28 0.04 14.93
CA ASN A 329 19.36 -1.05 15.26
C ASN A 329 20.04 -2.43 15.15
N LYS A 330 20.93 -2.65 14.18
CA LYS A 330 21.70 -3.90 14.09
C LYS A 330 22.46 -4.18 15.38
N GLU A 331 23.18 -3.20 15.93
CA GLU A 331 23.93 -3.39 17.16
C GLU A 331 23.03 -3.63 18.38
N VAL A 332 21.88 -2.97 18.44
CA VAL A 332 20.90 -3.15 19.52
C VAL A 332 20.27 -4.55 19.52
N PHE A 333 20.01 -5.10 18.33
CA PHE A 333 19.28 -6.35 18.20
C PHE A 333 20.16 -7.57 17.85
N LYS A 334 21.49 -7.45 17.84
CA LYS A 334 22.41 -8.50 17.36
C LYS A 334 22.37 -9.82 18.15
N ASP A 335 22.01 -9.74 19.43
CA ASP A 335 22.03 -10.88 20.36
C ASP A 335 20.64 -11.54 20.52
N TYR A 336 19.65 -11.16 19.69
CA TYR A 336 18.29 -11.73 19.73
C TYR A 336 17.99 -12.56 18.48
N ASP A 337 17.36 -13.73 18.69
CA ASP A 337 16.99 -14.66 17.63
C ASP A 337 15.74 -14.21 16.86
N THR A 338 14.82 -13.50 17.52
CA THR A 338 13.54 -13.07 16.94
C THR A 338 13.22 -11.65 17.35
N ILE A 339 12.83 -10.82 16.38
CA ILE A 339 12.36 -9.45 16.60
C ILE A 339 10.88 -9.38 16.29
N ILE A 340 10.06 -9.20 17.33
CA ILE A 340 8.62 -8.97 17.19
C ILE A 340 8.37 -7.48 16.92
N THR A 341 7.41 -7.18 16.06
CA THR A 341 6.87 -5.82 15.92
C THR A 341 5.36 -5.83 15.76
N VAL A 342 4.72 -4.73 16.18
CA VAL A 342 3.28 -4.50 16.06
C VAL A 342 2.97 -3.42 15.00
N CYS A 343 3.99 -2.85 14.37
CA CYS A 343 3.83 -1.77 13.41
C CYS A 343 4.07 -2.27 11.99
N ALA A 344 3.01 -2.29 11.18
CA ALA A 344 3.08 -2.66 9.77
C ALA A 344 4.18 -1.91 8.99
N GLY A 345 4.40 -0.63 9.32
CA GLY A 345 5.45 0.19 8.71
C GLY A 345 6.86 -0.24 9.10
N CYS A 346 7.09 -0.51 10.40
CA CYS A 346 8.38 -0.98 10.89
C CYS A 346 8.66 -2.39 10.34
N GLY A 347 7.70 -3.32 10.45
CA GLY A 347 7.85 -4.69 9.94
C GLY A 347 8.19 -4.74 8.45
N ALA A 348 7.52 -3.95 7.61
CA ALA A 348 7.84 -3.86 6.19
C ALA A 348 9.27 -3.34 5.94
N THR A 349 9.70 -2.29 6.64
CA THR A 349 11.05 -1.73 6.47
C THR A 349 12.14 -2.67 6.97
N LEU A 350 11.95 -3.29 8.14
CA LEU A 350 12.89 -4.27 8.69
C LEU A 350 12.97 -5.53 7.81
N LYS A 351 11.85 -6.03 7.25
CA LYS A 351 11.83 -7.23 6.41
C LYS A 351 12.31 -6.99 4.97
N LYS A 352 12.06 -5.82 4.38
CA LYS A 352 12.26 -5.59 2.92
C LYS A 352 13.33 -4.56 2.58
N ASP A 353 13.61 -3.60 3.47
CA ASP A 353 14.56 -2.53 3.18
C ASP A 353 15.91 -2.75 3.87
N TYR A 354 15.93 -3.24 5.10
CA TYR A 354 17.17 -3.53 5.84
C TYR A 354 18.08 -4.55 5.15
N PRO A 355 17.59 -5.63 4.52
CA PRO A 355 18.45 -6.56 3.80
C PRO A 355 19.28 -5.90 2.69
N LYS A 356 18.74 -4.88 2.02
CA LYS A 356 19.45 -4.10 0.99
C LYS A 356 20.60 -3.26 1.57
N LEU A 357 20.60 -3.05 2.89
CA LEU A 357 21.61 -2.29 3.65
C LEU A 357 22.60 -3.23 4.38
N GLY A 358 22.51 -4.54 4.15
CA GLY A 358 23.36 -5.53 4.82
C GLY A 358 22.95 -5.85 6.26
N VAL A 359 21.72 -5.53 6.65
CA VAL A 359 21.15 -5.87 7.96
C VAL A 359 20.04 -6.90 7.75
N ASN A 360 20.19 -8.08 8.32
CA ASN A 360 19.19 -9.14 8.22
C ASN A 360 18.72 -9.49 9.63
N PHE A 361 17.41 -9.44 9.82
CA PHE A 361 16.74 -9.76 11.06
C PHE A 361 15.70 -10.84 10.81
N ASN A 362 15.52 -11.73 11.78
CA ASN A 362 14.34 -12.58 11.84
C ASN A 362 13.18 -11.76 12.45
N VAL A 363 12.47 -11.02 11.60
CA VAL A 363 11.37 -10.14 12.02
C VAL A 363 10.06 -10.89 11.91
N VAL A 364 9.25 -10.85 12.96
CA VAL A 364 7.94 -11.47 13.02
C VAL A 364 6.91 -10.39 13.36
N ASP A 365 5.85 -10.27 12.56
CA ASP A 365 4.71 -9.46 12.97
C ASP A 365 3.96 -10.19 14.09
N ILE A 366 3.50 -9.47 15.10
CA ILE A 366 2.82 -10.10 16.24
C ILE A 366 1.62 -10.97 15.83
N SER A 367 0.94 -10.67 14.72
CA SER A 367 -0.17 -11.51 14.25
C SER A 367 0.29 -12.88 13.75
N GLU A 368 1.46 -12.98 13.12
CA GLU A 368 2.07 -14.27 12.73
C GLU A 368 2.45 -15.07 13.97
N PHE A 369 2.89 -14.40 15.04
CA PHE A 369 3.26 -15.05 16.29
C PHE A 369 2.05 -15.55 17.08
N LEU A 370 1.00 -14.72 17.19
CA LEU A 370 -0.17 -15.04 18.02
C LEU A 370 -1.09 -16.09 17.41
N ILE A 371 -1.17 -16.21 16.08
CA ILE A 371 -2.13 -17.14 15.47
C ILE A 371 -1.96 -18.58 16.00
N ASP A 372 -0.74 -19.02 16.25
CA ASP A 372 -0.42 -20.37 16.74
C ASP A 372 -0.26 -20.45 18.27
N ASN A 373 -0.16 -19.31 18.96
CA ASN A 373 0.16 -19.26 20.39
C ASN A 373 -0.97 -18.72 21.29
N LEU A 374 -2.14 -18.39 20.73
CA LEU A 374 -3.29 -17.90 21.51
C LEU A 374 -3.99 -19.01 22.30
N ASN A 375 -3.92 -18.92 23.63
CA ASN A 375 -4.78 -19.63 24.56
C ASN A 375 -6.20 -19.02 24.60
N THR A 376 -7.13 -19.63 23.86
CA THR A 376 -8.53 -19.15 23.82
C THR A 376 -9.37 -19.56 25.03
N GLU A 377 -8.91 -20.49 25.87
CA GLU A 377 -9.70 -21.01 27.00
C GLU A 377 -9.95 -19.91 28.03
N ASP A 378 -8.92 -19.12 28.34
CA ASP A 378 -8.94 -18.04 29.33
C ASP A 378 -9.63 -16.76 28.85
N MET A 379 -10.07 -16.70 27.59
CA MET A 379 -10.78 -15.54 27.07
C MET A 379 -12.23 -15.48 27.56
N LYS A 380 -12.65 -14.33 28.09
CA LYS A 380 -14.06 -13.99 28.29
C LYS A 380 -14.72 -13.53 26.99
N PRO A 381 -16.04 -13.70 26.82
CA PRO A 381 -16.75 -13.15 25.67
C PRO A 381 -16.74 -11.62 25.67
N LEU A 382 -16.46 -11.01 24.51
CA LEU A 382 -16.52 -9.56 24.36
C LEU A 382 -17.90 -9.05 23.91
N ASN A 383 -18.68 -9.87 23.20
CA ASN A 383 -20.00 -9.52 22.66
C ASN A 383 -19.99 -8.20 21.87
N MET A 384 -19.02 -8.05 20.96
CA MET A 384 -18.82 -6.86 20.14
C MET A 384 -18.85 -7.21 18.66
N LYS A 385 -19.41 -6.32 17.86
CA LYS A 385 -19.36 -6.35 16.41
C LYS A 385 -18.26 -5.42 15.92
N VAL A 386 -17.33 -5.94 15.13
CA VAL A 386 -16.14 -5.19 14.70
C VAL A 386 -15.89 -5.32 13.21
N THR A 387 -15.21 -4.33 12.62
CA THR A 387 -14.61 -4.46 11.28
C THR A 387 -13.10 -4.42 11.38
N TYR A 388 -12.40 -5.04 10.41
CA TYR A 388 -10.95 -4.95 10.32
C TYR A 388 -10.49 -4.02 9.19
N HIS A 389 -9.49 -3.18 9.47
CA HIS A 389 -8.74 -2.45 8.46
C HIS A 389 -7.39 -3.10 8.22
N ASP A 390 -7.16 -3.55 6.97
CA ASP A 390 -5.90 -4.11 6.51
C ASP A 390 -4.85 -3.01 6.25
N PRO A 391 -3.78 -2.91 7.07
CA PRO A 391 -2.71 -1.97 6.81
C PRO A 391 -1.97 -2.33 5.52
N CYS A 392 -1.73 -1.34 4.66
CA CYS A 392 -1.13 -1.56 3.34
C CYS A 392 0.26 -2.22 3.41
N HIS A 393 1.11 -1.82 4.36
CA HIS A 393 2.44 -2.39 4.54
C HIS A 393 2.41 -3.80 5.16
N LEU A 394 1.36 -4.17 5.88
CA LEU A 394 1.21 -5.54 6.39
C LEU A 394 0.73 -6.46 5.26
N ASN A 395 -0.38 -6.08 4.64
CA ASN A 395 -1.01 -6.88 3.59
C ASN A 395 -0.14 -6.97 2.32
N ARG A 396 0.21 -5.84 1.69
CA ARG A 396 0.84 -5.85 0.35
C ARG A 396 2.35 -6.03 0.37
N VAL A 397 3.03 -5.61 1.44
CA VAL A 397 4.50 -5.66 1.51
C VAL A 397 4.99 -6.88 2.28
N GLN A 398 4.35 -7.20 3.40
CA GLN A 398 4.70 -8.39 4.18
C GLN A 398 3.92 -9.64 3.76
N GLY A 399 2.77 -9.51 3.09
CA GLY A 399 1.94 -10.64 2.67
C GLY A 399 1.01 -11.18 3.76
N ILE A 400 0.89 -10.46 4.87
CA ILE A 400 0.17 -10.87 6.08
C ILE A 400 -1.22 -10.24 6.05
N ASN A 401 -2.26 -11.07 5.97
CA ASN A 401 -3.65 -10.62 5.84
C ASN A 401 -4.69 -11.61 6.38
N LYS A 402 -4.34 -12.89 6.49
CA LYS A 402 -5.22 -13.92 7.04
C LYS A 402 -5.11 -13.96 8.56
N GLU A 403 -3.89 -13.84 9.06
CA GLU A 403 -3.52 -13.98 10.47
C GLU A 403 -4.32 -13.06 11.38
N PRO A 404 -4.46 -11.74 11.09
CA PRO A 404 -5.29 -10.88 11.92
C PRO A 404 -6.76 -11.30 11.95
N ARG A 405 -7.32 -11.78 10.84
CA ARG A 405 -8.72 -12.23 10.77
C ARG A 405 -8.94 -13.52 11.55
N GLU A 406 -8.02 -14.47 11.45
CA GLU A 406 -8.10 -15.72 12.20
C GLU A 406 -7.95 -15.49 13.71
N ILE A 407 -7.11 -14.55 14.13
CA ILE A 407 -7.04 -14.10 15.52
C ILE A 407 -8.40 -13.54 15.98
N LEU A 408 -9.01 -12.63 15.20
CA LEU A 408 -10.30 -12.04 15.56
C LEU A 408 -11.41 -13.10 15.69
N LYS A 409 -11.46 -14.08 14.78
CA LYS A 409 -12.43 -15.19 14.84
C LYS A 409 -12.28 -16.07 16.08
N LYS A 410 -11.09 -16.14 16.68
CA LYS A 410 -10.83 -16.92 17.91
C LYS A 410 -11.33 -16.21 19.18
N ILE A 411 -11.61 -14.90 19.13
CA ILE A 411 -12.10 -14.15 20.29
C ILE A 411 -13.59 -14.47 20.50
N LYS A 412 -13.92 -15.00 21.69
CA LYS A 412 -15.31 -15.39 22.02
C LYS A 412 -16.25 -14.19 21.98
N GLY A 413 -17.42 -14.36 21.38
CA GLY A 413 -18.43 -13.31 21.28
C GLY A 413 -18.07 -12.15 20.36
N LEU A 414 -17.01 -12.25 19.55
CA LEU A 414 -16.66 -11.22 18.56
C LEU A 414 -17.31 -11.54 17.21
N GLU A 415 -18.08 -10.61 16.66
CA GLU A 415 -18.64 -10.70 15.30
C GLU A 415 -17.79 -9.85 14.35
N LEU A 416 -17.09 -10.48 13.39
CA LEU A 416 -16.35 -9.78 12.35
C LEU A 416 -17.25 -9.46 11.16
N VAL A 417 -17.41 -8.17 10.86
CA VAL A 417 -18.09 -7.67 9.67
C VAL A 417 -17.07 -7.08 8.71
N GLU A 418 -16.97 -7.67 7.51
CA GLU A 418 -16.05 -7.19 6.48
C GLU A 418 -16.54 -5.87 5.87
N MET A 419 -15.62 -4.93 5.81
CA MET A 419 -15.80 -3.69 5.06
C MET A 419 -15.76 -3.96 3.56
N GLU A 420 -16.42 -3.12 2.76
CA GLU A 420 -16.42 -3.24 1.28
C GLU A 420 -14.99 -3.28 0.71
N LYS A 421 -14.09 -2.41 1.21
CA LYS A 421 -12.69 -2.32 0.78
C LYS A 421 -11.77 -2.24 2.01
N PRO A 422 -11.52 -3.36 2.71
CA PRO A 422 -10.83 -3.33 4.00
C PRO A 422 -9.36 -2.87 3.84
N ASN A 423 -8.75 -3.22 2.70
CA ASN A 423 -7.38 -2.84 2.33
C ASN A 423 -7.25 -1.49 1.57
N GLN A 424 -8.33 -0.72 1.44
CA GLN A 424 -8.27 0.65 0.94
C GLN A 424 -7.38 1.50 1.87
N CYS A 425 -6.43 2.23 1.30
CA CYS A 425 -5.48 3.06 2.05
C CYS A 425 -6.21 4.05 2.97
N CYS A 426 -5.76 4.19 4.22
CA CYS A 426 -6.30 5.19 5.15
C CYS A 426 -5.89 6.63 4.82
N GLY A 427 -4.84 6.83 4.01
CA GLY A 427 -4.34 8.15 3.59
C GLY A 427 -3.03 8.58 4.25
N ALA A 428 -2.64 7.98 5.38
CA ALA A 428 -1.56 8.54 6.19
C ALA A 428 -0.14 8.30 5.66
N GLY A 429 0.07 7.18 4.94
CA GLY A 429 1.39 6.67 4.54
C GLY A 429 2.16 7.56 3.57
N GLY A 430 3.39 7.14 3.20
CA GLY A 430 4.16 7.81 2.15
C GLY A 430 4.64 9.23 2.46
N GLY A 431 4.55 9.68 3.72
CA GLY A 431 4.78 11.07 4.13
C GLY A 431 3.59 12.01 3.89
N VAL A 432 2.48 11.50 3.35
CA VAL A 432 1.33 12.33 2.92
C VAL A 432 0.68 13.02 4.11
N ARG A 433 0.48 12.33 5.25
CA ARG A 433 -0.12 12.96 6.44
C ARG A 433 0.61 14.22 6.91
N ALA A 434 1.94 14.25 6.80
CA ALA A 434 2.75 15.39 7.22
C ALA A 434 2.86 16.46 6.13
N GLY A 435 3.07 16.06 4.87
CA GLY A 435 3.34 17.01 3.78
C GLY A 435 2.11 17.50 3.01
N LYS A 436 1.04 16.71 3.01
CA LYS A 436 -0.20 16.90 2.23
C LYS A 436 -1.42 16.41 3.06
N PRO A 437 -1.64 16.98 4.27
CA PRO A 437 -2.69 16.51 5.19
C PRO A 437 -4.09 16.52 4.59
N GLU A 438 -4.39 17.42 3.66
CA GLU A 438 -5.64 17.49 2.91
C GLU A 438 -5.90 16.21 2.10
N ILE A 439 -4.89 15.69 1.39
CA ILE A 439 -4.99 14.42 0.65
C ILE A 439 -5.18 13.25 1.62
N ALA A 440 -4.45 13.25 2.74
CA ALA A 440 -4.62 12.21 3.75
C ALA A 440 -6.04 12.23 4.36
N SER A 441 -6.64 13.41 4.53
CA SER A 441 -8.00 13.58 5.08
C SER A 441 -9.06 13.12 4.08
N GLU A 442 -8.95 13.43 2.79
CA GLU A 442 -9.91 12.96 1.76
C GLU A 442 -9.98 11.43 1.68
N LEU A 443 -8.84 10.75 1.74
CA LEU A 443 -8.78 9.28 1.81
C LEU A 443 -9.35 8.76 3.14
N GLY A 444 -9.08 9.48 4.22
CA GLY A 444 -9.61 9.22 5.55
C GLY A 444 -11.13 9.27 5.64
N LYS A 445 -11.73 10.28 5.00
CA LYS A 445 -13.17 10.48 4.90
C LYS A 445 -13.87 9.32 4.21
N GLU A 446 -13.36 8.87 3.06
CA GLU A 446 -13.92 7.68 2.38
C GLU A 446 -13.85 6.43 3.28
N LYS A 447 -12.75 6.27 4.02
CA LYS A 447 -12.61 5.18 5.00
C LYS A 447 -13.67 5.30 6.11
N ALA A 448 -13.87 6.50 6.65
CA ALA A 448 -14.86 6.79 7.68
C ALA A 448 -16.30 6.52 7.19
N GLU A 449 -16.64 6.90 5.95
CA GLU A 449 -17.93 6.62 5.32
C GLU A 449 -18.19 5.12 5.14
N MET A 450 -17.17 4.35 4.76
CA MET A 450 -17.28 2.88 4.69
C MET A 450 -17.54 2.27 6.06
N ILE A 451 -16.82 2.73 7.10
CA ILE A 451 -16.99 2.24 8.48
C ILE A 451 -18.41 2.56 8.99
N LYS A 452 -18.90 3.79 8.78
CA LYS A 452 -20.22 4.26 9.24
C LYS A 452 -21.37 3.37 8.77
N LYS A 453 -21.28 2.83 7.54
CA LYS A 453 -22.33 1.98 6.94
C LYS A 453 -22.48 0.60 7.61
N LEU A 454 -21.47 0.14 8.35
CA LEU A 454 -21.46 -1.23 8.88
C LEU A 454 -22.22 -1.39 10.20
N GLY A 455 -22.41 -0.29 10.95
CA GLY A 455 -23.00 -0.32 12.29
C GLY A 455 -22.24 -1.28 13.21
N VAL A 456 -20.94 -1.03 13.38
CA VAL A 456 -20.02 -1.80 14.22
C VAL A 456 -19.67 -1.03 15.49
N ASP A 457 -19.32 -1.74 16.56
CA ASP A 457 -18.94 -1.18 17.85
C ASP A 457 -17.49 -0.66 17.84
N ALA A 458 -16.61 -1.24 17.01
CA ALA A 458 -15.23 -0.79 16.87
C ALA A 458 -14.62 -1.11 15.49
N VAL A 459 -13.62 -0.32 15.12
CA VAL A 459 -12.72 -0.63 14.00
C VAL A 459 -11.43 -1.19 14.55
N VAL A 460 -10.98 -2.32 14.04
CA VAL A 460 -9.76 -2.97 14.48
C VAL A 460 -8.69 -2.81 13.44
N THR A 461 -7.48 -2.50 13.87
CA THR A 461 -6.29 -2.59 13.02
C THR A 461 -5.10 -2.97 13.88
N ILE A 462 -4.03 -3.47 13.27
CA ILE A 462 -2.80 -3.79 14.00
C ILE A 462 -1.77 -2.67 13.92
N CYS A 463 -1.84 -1.81 12.88
CA CYS A 463 -0.86 -0.74 12.68
C CYS A 463 -1.18 0.50 13.53
N PRO A 464 -0.27 0.93 14.45
CA PRO A 464 -0.47 2.14 15.26
C PRO A 464 -0.76 3.39 14.40
N PHE A 465 -0.03 3.54 13.28
CA PHE A 465 -0.21 4.70 12.41
C PHE A 465 -1.58 4.74 11.73
N CYS A 466 -2.12 3.57 11.34
CA CYS A 466 -3.48 3.47 10.82
C CYS A 466 -4.51 3.77 11.92
N GLN A 467 -4.29 3.27 13.13
CA GLN A 467 -5.18 3.48 14.26
C GLN A 467 -5.37 4.97 14.57
N ILE A 468 -4.26 5.72 14.70
CA ILE A 468 -4.31 7.17 14.96
C ILE A 468 -5.04 7.90 13.83
N HIS A 469 -4.69 7.61 12.58
CA HIS A 469 -5.24 8.36 11.45
C HIS A 469 -6.73 8.08 11.28
N ILE A 470 -7.15 6.81 11.25
CA ILE A 470 -8.56 6.46 11.13
C ILE A 470 -9.36 7.04 12.31
N GLY A 471 -8.85 6.96 13.53
CA GLY A 471 -9.52 7.53 14.70
C GLY A 471 -9.66 9.06 14.61
N THR A 472 -8.68 9.74 14.03
CA THR A 472 -8.75 11.20 13.79
C THR A 472 -9.85 11.53 12.77
N GLU A 473 -9.92 10.77 11.69
CA GLU A 473 -10.87 11.04 10.60
C GLU A 473 -12.31 10.65 10.98
N LEU A 474 -12.51 9.59 11.75
CA LEU A 474 -13.84 9.28 12.33
C LEU A 474 -14.35 10.42 13.21
N LYS A 475 -13.49 10.97 14.08
CA LYS A 475 -13.84 12.13 14.92
C LYS A 475 -14.20 13.37 14.10
N LYS A 476 -13.45 13.67 13.04
CA LYS A 476 -13.75 14.79 12.13
C LYS A 476 -15.12 14.64 11.45
N GLU A 477 -15.48 13.42 11.07
CA GLU A 477 -16.78 13.11 10.46
C GLU A 477 -17.92 12.94 11.49
N GLY A 478 -17.68 13.22 12.77
CA GLY A 478 -18.67 13.11 13.85
C GLY A 478 -19.12 11.67 14.12
N ILE A 479 -18.27 10.68 13.83
CA ILE A 479 -18.54 9.26 14.03
C ILE A 479 -17.86 8.80 15.32
N ASP A 480 -18.67 8.47 16.32
CA ASP A 480 -18.21 7.98 17.62
C ASP A 480 -18.04 6.44 17.60
N ILE A 481 -17.09 5.97 16.81
CA ILE A 481 -16.67 4.55 16.77
C ILE A 481 -15.18 4.48 17.14
N PRO A 482 -14.79 3.77 18.21
CA PRO A 482 -13.40 3.64 18.60
C PRO A 482 -12.59 2.83 17.59
N VAL A 483 -11.30 3.20 17.44
CA VAL A 483 -10.32 2.43 16.65
C VAL A 483 -9.36 1.75 17.59
N LEU A 484 -9.42 0.42 17.64
CA LEU A 484 -8.65 -0.40 18.56
C LEU A 484 -7.49 -1.10 17.86
N ASN A 485 -6.37 -1.21 18.56
CA ASN A 485 -5.35 -2.16 18.19
C ASN A 485 -5.86 -3.59 18.46
N ILE A 486 -5.53 -4.57 17.62
CA ILE A 486 -5.88 -5.98 17.87
C ILE A 486 -5.40 -6.47 19.25
N LEU A 487 -4.26 -5.96 19.73
CA LEU A 487 -3.73 -6.30 21.05
C LEU A 487 -4.58 -5.77 22.20
N LYS A 488 -5.21 -4.60 22.04
CA LYS A 488 -6.16 -4.06 23.03
C LYS A 488 -7.40 -4.92 23.13
N LEU A 489 -7.88 -5.45 22.00
CA LEU A 489 -8.99 -6.41 21.98
C LEU A 489 -8.64 -7.71 22.69
N LEU A 490 -7.43 -8.24 22.47
CA LEU A 490 -6.96 -9.43 23.16
C LEU A 490 -6.78 -9.20 24.67
N GLU A 491 -6.20 -8.06 25.07
CA GLU A 491 -6.13 -7.66 26.48
C GLU A 491 -7.51 -7.63 27.13
N MET A 492 -8.50 -6.97 26.50
CA MET A 492 -9.88 -6.96 26.98
C MET A 492 -10.47 -8.36 27.12
N ALA A 493 -10.12 -9.29 26.22
CA ALA A 493 -10.60 -10.67 26.27
C ALA A 493 -9.96 -11.47 27.42
N TYR A 494 -8.75 -11.12 27.84
CA TYR A 494 -8.04 -11.80 28.94
C TYR A 494 -8.23 -11.16 30.32
N GLU A 495 -8.78 -9.94 30.39
CA GLU A 495 -9.13 -9.32 31.68
C GLU A 495 -10.16 -10.16 32.43
N LYS A 496 -9.83 -10.59 33.64
CA LYS A 496 -10.70 -11.42 34.51
C LYS A 496 -11.92 -10.66 35.00
#